data_AF-A0A967T2J6-F1
#
_entry.id   AF-A0A967T2J6-F1
#
_cell.length_a   1.000
_cell.length_b   1.000
_cell.length_c   1.000
_cell.angle_alpha   90.00
_cell.angle_beta   90.00
_cell.angle_gamma   90.00
#
_symmetry.space_group_name_H-M   'P 1'
#
loop_
_entity.id
_entity.type
_entity.pdbx_description
1 polymer ?
#
loop_
_entity_poly.entity_id
_entity_poly.type
_entity_poly.pdbx_seq_one_letter_code
_entity_poly.pdbx_strand_id
1 'polypeptide(L)'
;KKDLRAGLTVGILLIPQSMAYAMLAGLPPVYGLYASIIPLLIYAIFGTSRQLGVGPVAIVSILVATGVGSIAETGSTRYIQLVLALTLLVG
;
A
#
# COMPACT_ATOMS: atom_id res chain seq x y z
N LYS A 1 -15.83 -17.43 -13.91
CA LYS A 1 -15.66 -18.46 -12.82
C LYS A 1 -14.20 -18.61 -12.37
N LYS A 2 -13.22 -18.72 -13.28
CA LYS A 2 -11.79 -18.80 -12.93
C LYS A 2 -11.28 -17.52 -12.24
N ASP A 3 -11.68 -16.35 -12.74
CA ASP A 3 -11.25 -15.05 -12.18
C ASP A 3 -11.74 -14.80 -10.75
N LEU A 4 -12.96 -15.23 -10.42
CA LEU A 4 -13.51 -15.10 -9.06
C LEU A 4 -12.68 -15.91 -8.05
N ARG A 5 -12.29 -17.14 -8.41
CA ARG A 5 -11.45 -17.99 -7.55
C ARG A 5 -10.05 -17.41 -7.42
N ALA A 6 -9.45 -16.96 -8.53
CA ALA A 6 -8.14 -16.33 -8.52
C ALA A 6 -8.14 -15.04 -7.68
N GLY A 7 -9.14 -14.18 -7.84
CA GLY A 7 -9.31 -12.95 -7.08
C GLY A 7 -9.47 -13.20 -5.58
N LEU A 8 -10.20 -14.25 -5.18
CA LEU A 8 -10.32 -14.63 -3.77
C LEU A 8 -8.98 -15.06 -3.18
N THR A 9 -8.22 -15.92 -3.90
CA THR A 9 -6.89 -16.36 -3.46
C THR A 9 -5.93 -15.19 -3.34
N VAL A 10 -5.87 -14.32 -4.37
CA VAL A 10 -5.00 -13.14 -4.36
C VAL A 10 -5.39 -12.20 -3.23
N GLY A 11 -6.69 -11.92 -3.05
CA GLY A 11 -7.18 -11.05 -1.99
C GLY A 11 -6.82 -11.53 -0.59
N ILE A 12 -6.93 -12.84 -0.32
CA ILE A 12 -6.55 -13.43 0.97
C ILE A 12 -5.04 -13.26 1.21
N LEU A 13 -4.19 -13.47 0.20
CA LEU A 13 -2.74 -13.29 0.32
C LEU A 13 -2.35 -11.82 0.52
N LEU A 14 -3.14 -10.90 -0.05
CA LEU A 14 -2.85 -9.47 -0.02
C LEU A 14 -3.03 -8.85 1.37
N ILE A 15 -3.88 -9.42 2.22
CA ILE A 15 -4.12 -8.94 3.60
C ILE A 15 -2.84 -8.98 4.44
N PRO A 16 -2.23 -10.15 4.72
CA PRO A 16 -1.01 -10.21 5.53
C PRO A 16 0.18 -9.52 4.83
N GLN A 17 0.26 -9.62 3.50
CA GLN A 17 1.33 -9.00 2.72
C GLN A 17 1.32 -7.47 2.84
N SER A 18 0.16 -6.84 2.66
CA SER A 18 0.03 -5.38 2.72
C SER A 18 0.26 -4.84 4.13
N MET A 19 -0.19 -5.56 5.16
CA MET A 19 0.09 -5.25 6.57
C MET A 19 1.58 -5.27 6.86
N ALA A 20 2.29 -6.31 6.41
CA ALA A 20 3.74 -6.41 6.58
C ALA A 20 4.48 -5.25 5.88
N TYR A 21 4.03 -4.85 4.69
CA TYR A 21 4.62 -3.75 3.95
C TYR A 21 4.38 -2.40 4.60
N ALA A 22 3.21 -2.15 5.19
CA ALA A 22 3.00 -0.96 6.00
C ALA A 22 3.96 -0.88 7.20
N MET A 23 4.24 -2.02 7.83
CA MET A 23 5.23 -2.08 8.92
C MET A 23 6.65 -1.80 8.42
N LEU A 24 7.01 -2.26 7.22
CA LEU A 24 8.29 -1.88 6.58
C LEU A 24 8.35 -0.36 6.31
N ALA A 25 7.21 0.26 5.99
CA ALA A 25 7.08 1.71 5.82
C ALA A 25 6.98 2.49 7.15
N GLY A 26 7.17 1.84 8.31
CA GLY A 26 7.08 2.51 9.62
C GLY A 26 5.67 2.95 10.02
N LEU A 27 4.64 2.41 9.37
CA LEU A 27 3.23 2.71 9.63
C LEU A 27 2.52 1.59 10.40
N PRO A 28 1.43 1.92 11.13
CA PRO A 28 0.56 0.90 11.69
C PRO A 28 -0.01 -0.03 10.58
N PRO A 29 -0.17 -1.35 10.85
CA PRO A 29 -0.59 -2.33 9.83
C PRO A 29 -1.88 -1.98 9.07
N VAL A 30 -2.81 -1.28 9.73
CA VAL A 30 -4.09 -0.84 9.13
C VAL A 30 -3.90 0.02 7.88
N TYR A 31 -2.81 0.79 7.80
CA TYR A 31 -2.51 1.60 6.61
C TYR A 31 -2.18 0.74 5.38
N GLY A 32 -1.67 -0.48 5.59
CA GLY A 32 -1.45 -1.45 4.52
C GLY A 32 -2.76 -1.91 3.87
N LEU A 33 -3.81 -2.06 4.69
CA LEU A 33 -5.15 -2.41 4.21
C LEU A 33 -5.74 -1.27 3.37
N TYR A 34 -5.54 -0.01 3.79
CA TYR A 34 -5.96 1.14 2.99
C TYR A 34 -5.18 1.26 1.68
N ALA A 35 -3.86 1.09 1.73
CA ALA A 35 -2.97 1.13 0.58
C ALA A 35 -3.18 -0.01 -0.42
N SER A 36 -3.84 -1.09 -0.02
CA SER A 36 -4.20 -2.19 -0.91
C SER A 36 -5.60 -2.03 -1.49
N ILE A 37 -6.60 -1.70 -0.67
CA ILE A 37 -8.01 -1.70 -1.11
C ILE A 37 -8.30 -0.49 -2.02
N ILE A 38 -7.88 0.71 -1.62
CA ILE A 38 -8.27 1.94 -2.32
C ILE A 38 -7.70 1.96 -3.75
N PRO A 39 -6.38 1.71 -3.98
CA PRO A 39 -5.84 1.69 -5.33
C PRO A 39 -6.43 0.57 -6.20
N LEU A 40 -6.75 -0.59 -5.63
CA LEU A 40 -7.41 -1.68 -6.36
C LEU A 40 -8.80 -1.28 -6.85
N LEU A 41 -9.59 -0.58 -6.03
CA LEU A 41 -10.91 -0.09 -6.43
C LEU A 41 -10.80 0.98 -7.53
N ILE A 42 -9.86 1.91 -7.40
CA ILE A 42 -9.61 2.94 -8.42
C ILE A 42 -9.15 2.26 -9.72
N TYR A 43 -8.17 1.36 -9.64
CA TYR A 43 -7.64 0.67 -10.82
C TYR A 43 -8.67 -0.27 -11.47
N ALA A 44 -9.60 -0.84 -10.73
CA ALA A 44 -10.69 -1.64 -11.32
C ALA A 44 -11.61 -0.81 -12.24
N ILE A 45 -11.73 0.50 -12.00
CA ILE A 45 -12.58 1.42 -12.79
C ILE A 45 -11.79 2.05 -13.94
N PHE A 46 -10.55 2.48 -13.68
CA PHE A 46 -9.75 3.27 -14.62
C PHE A 46 -8.61 2.49 -15.30
N GLY A 47 -8.31 1.29 -14.84
CA GLY A 47 -7.16 0.49 -15.28
C GLY A 47 -7.33 -0.03 -16.71
N THR A 48 -6.21 -0.07 -17.44
CA THR A 48 -6.17 -0.54 -18.84
C THR A 48 -5.86 -2.04 -18.93
N SER A 49 -5.17 -2.60 -17.93
CA SER A 49 -4.79 -4.02 -17.90
C SER A 49 -5.64 -4.83 -16.94
N ARG A 50 -6.19 -5.94 -17.44
CA ARG A 50 -7.06 -6.89 -16.70
C ARG A 50 -6.31 -7.79 -15.73
N GLN A 51 -4.98 -7.79 -15.76
CA GLN A 51 -4.13 -8.71 -14.99
C GLN A 51 -3.17 -7.99 -14.02
N LEU A 52 -3.09 -6.66 -14.09
CA LEU A 52 -2.20 -5.90 -13.22
C LEU A 52 -2.83 -5.75 -11.83
N GLY A 53 -2.14 -6.26 -10.81
CA GLY A 53 -2.48 -5.99 -9.41
C GLY A 53 -1.75 -4.74 -8.93
N VAL A 54 -2.48 -3.77 -8.40
CA VAL A 54 -1.94 -2.56 -7.78
C VAL A 54 -2.00 -2.70 -6.27
N GLY A 55 -0.92 -2.35 -5.57
CA GLY A 55 -0.86 -2.43 -4.12
C GLY A 55 0.52 -2.06 -3.59
N PRO A 56 0.70 -2.07 -2.26
CA PRO A 56 1.99 -1.77 -1.66
C PRO A 56 3.04 -2.82 -2.06
N VAL A 57 4.28 -2.37 -2.22
CA VAL A 57 5.43 -3.22 -2.57
C VAL A 57 6.53 -3.01 -1.53
N ALA A 58 7.25 -4.07 -1.19
CA ALA A 58 8.29 -4.04 -0.15
C ALA A 58 9.35 -2.95 -0.38
N ILE A 59 9.89 -2.84 -1.61
CA ILE A 59 10.93 -1.87 -1.95
C ILE A 59 10.42 -0.43 -1.79
N VAL A 60 9.20 -0.14 -2.27
CA VAL A 60 8.59 1.19 -2.14
C VAL A 60 8.34 1.52 -0.66
N SER A 61 7.92 0.53 0.13
CA SER A 61 7.69 0.70 1.58
C SER A 61 8.99 1.08 2.31
N ILE A 62 10.10 0.41 2.00
CA ILE A 62 11.41 0.74 2.55
C ILE A 62 11.85 2.13 2.09
N LEU A 63 11.61 2.51 0.84
CA LEU A 63 11.95 3.84 0.31
C LEU A 63 11.16 4.95 1.02
N VAL A 64 9.87 4.73 1.30
CA VAL A 64 9.06 5.66 2.10
C VAL A 64 9.64 5.78 3.51
N ALA A 65 10.00 4.65 4.13
CA ALA A 65 10.59 4.65 5.47
C ALA A 65 11.90 5.43 5.54
N THR A 66 12.82 5.22 4.60
CA THR A 66 14.11 5.91 4.57
C THR A 66 13.95 7.38 4.18
N GLY A 67 13.08 7.68 3.23
CA GLY A 67 12.81 9.05 2.78
C GLY A 67 12.18 9.90 3.88
N VAL A 68 11.02 9.50 4.40
CA VAL A 68 10.30 10.27 5.43
C VAL A 68 11.00 10.19 6.79
N GLY A 69 11.62 9.05 7.11
CA GLY A 69 12.38 8.86 8.35
C GLY A 69 13.59 9.79 8.48
N SER A 70 14.09 10.36 7.37
CA SER A 70 15.17 11.35 7.39
C SER A 70 14.73 12.74 7.86
N ILE A 71 13.42 13.03 7.87
CA ILE A 71 12.86 14.36 8.16
C ILE A 71 11.82 14.36 9.30
N ALA A 72 11.34 13.20 9.72
CA ALA A 72 10.42 13.05 10.84
C ALA A 72 10.65 11.72 11.57
N GLU A 73 10.42 11.72 12.88
CA GLU A 73 10.54 10.52 13.71
C GLU A 73 9.45 9.49 13.37
N THR A 74 9.86 8.26 13.07
CA THR A 74 8.96 7.14 12.75
C THR A 74 7.93 6.91 13.86
N GLY A 75 6.66 6.76 13.48
CA GLY A 75 5.56 6.56 14.43
C GLY A 75 4.97 7.85 15.01
N SER A 76 5.62 9.00 14.82
CA SER A 76 5.05 10.30 15.20
C SER A 76 3.84 10.65 14.31
N THR A 77 2.93 11.49 14.81
CA THR A 77 1.81 12.01 14.01
C THR A 77 2.31 12.76 12.78
N ARG A 78 3.41 13.50 12.90
CA ARG A 78 4.03 14.24 11.79
C ARG A 78 4.52 13.31 10.69
N TYR A 79 5.10 12.17 11.06
CA TYR A 79 5.54 11.15 10.13
C TYR A 79 4.38 10.61 9.29
N ILE A 80 3.28 10.22 9.94
CA ILE A 80 2.10 9.71 9.24
C ILE A 80 1.56 10.76 8.25
N GLN A 81 1.47 12.03 8.66
CA GLN A 81 1.03 13.11 7.79
C GLN A 81 1.93 13.28 6.56
N LEU A 82 3.26 13.20 6.74
CA LEU A 82 4.22 13.31 5.65
C LEU A 82 4.16 12.10 4.71
N VAL A 83 3.99 10.89 5.24
CA VAL A 83 3.80 9.70 4.39
C VAL A 83 2.53 9.84 3.55
N LEU A 84 1.41 10.25 4.14
CA LEU A 84 0.16 10.47 3.39
C LEU A 84 0.29 11.57 2.34
N ALA A 85 0.95 12.68 2.67
CA ALA A 85 1.21 13.75 1.71
C ALA A 85 2.13 13.29 0.56
N LEU A 86 3.18 12.51 0.87
CA LEU A 86 4.06 11.92 -0.13
C LEU A 86 3.30 10.97 -1.06
N THR A 87 2.45 10.09 -0.50
CA THR A 87 1.61 9.19 -1.29
C THR A 87 0.73 9.97 -2.25
N LEU A 88 0.07 11.04 -1.78
CA LEU A 88 -0.78 11.89 -2.62
C LEU A 88 0.00 12.59 -3.75
N LEU A 89 1.23 13.02 -3.47
CA LEU A 89 2.09 13.68 -4.47
C LEU A 89 2.58 12.73 -5.56
N VAL A 90 2.81 11.46 -5.23
CA VAL A 90 3.25 10.45 -6.22
C VAL A 90 2.08 9.96 -7.07
N GLY A 91 0.88 9.83 -6.49
CA GLY A 91 -0.33 9.33 -7.15
C GLY A 91 -0.61 7.88 -6.80
#